data_AF-F9UKE7-F1
#
_entry.id   AF-F9UKE7-F1
#
_cell.length_a   1.000
_cell.length_b   1.000
_cell.length_c   1.000
_cell.angle_alpha   90.00
_cell.angle_beta   90.00
_cell.angle_gamma   90.00
#
_symmetry.space_group_name_H-M   'P 1'
#
loop_
_entity.id
_entity.type
_entity.pdbx_description
1 polymer ?
#
loop_
_entity_poly.entity_id
_entity_poly.type
_entity_poly.pdbx_seq_one_letter_code
_entity_poly.pdbx_strand_id
1 'polypeptide(L)'
;MNSFKLKLKESFTLKRIIYWIIIIILAITLALIIFYVNKDKLLADGKRYKLKQSNSDALLVFGVINLVGGIFGFLINSNFFANSFFKFRKNREKDKLKSEINELKLKKMTAIQKLRLKTLEEKYDELDNSHKFEVKKNKLIYYLMFLFGLVFVLISLLVVYV
;
A
#
# COMPACT_ATOMS: atom_id res chain seq x y z
N MET A 1 -20.63 -7.72 -20.29
CA MET A 1 -19.83 -6.50 -20.04
C MET A 1 -18.51 -6.92 -19.39
N ASN A 2 -17.36 -6.75 -20.06
CA ASN A 2 -16.08 -7.37 -19.67
C ASN A 2 -15.65 -7.02 -18.25
N SER A 3 -15.48 -8.03 -17.39
CA SER A 3 -15.01 -7.93 -16.00
C SER A 3 -13.70 -7.15 -15.87
N PHE A 4 -12.86 -7.16 -16.91
CA PHE A 4 -11.63 -6.38 -17.00
C PHE A 4 -11.86 -4.86 -17.05
N LYS A 5 -12.86 -4.39 -17.81
CA LYS A 5 -13.18 -2.95 -17.91
C LYS A 5 -13.67 -2.39 -16.56
N LEU A 6 -14.47 -3.16 -15.83
CA LEU A 6 -14.91 -2.80 -14.48
C LEU A 6 -13.73 -2.72 -13.50
N LYS A 7 -12.85 -3.73 -13.50
CA LYS A 7 -11.62 -3.73 -12.67
C LYS A 7 -10.69 -2.54 -12.97
N LEU A 8 -10.58 -2.12 -14.23
CA LEU A 8 -9.82 -0.94 -14.61
C LEU A 8 -10.46 0.33 -14.07
N LYS A 9 -11.77 0.53 -14.28
CA LYS A 9 -12.49 1.71 -13.79
C LYS A 9 -12.39 1.86 -12.26
N GLU A 10 -12.43 0.76 -11.53
CA GLU A 10 -12.24 0.74 -10.07
C GLU A 10 -10.79 1.02 -9.62
N SER A 11 -9.81 0.79 -10.49
CA SER A 11 -8.40 1.06 -10.19
C SER A 11 -8.06 2.54 -10.30
N PHE A 12 -8.62 3.20 -11.31
CA PHE A 12 -8.35 4.58 -11.71
C PHE A 12 -9.36 5.56 -11.11
N THR A 13 -9.47 5.57 -9.79
CA THR A 13 -10.26 6.62 -9.11
C THR A 13 -9.52 7.95 -9.18
N LEU A 14 -10.27 9.05 -9.28
CA LEU A 14 -9.71 10.41 -9.41
C LEU A 14 -8.63 10.71 -8.34
N LYS A 15 -8.88 10.30 -7.10
CA LYS A 15 -7.94 10.46 -5.97
C LYS A 15 -6.59 9.77 -6.22
N ARG A 16 -6.61 8.57 -6.82
CA ARG A 16 -5.38 7.80 -7.09
C ARG A 16 -4.60 8.36 -8.28
N ILE A 17 -5.32 8.86 -9.29
CA ILE A 17 -4.71 9.56 -10.42
C ILE A 17 -4.03 10.86 -9.95
N ILE A 18 -4.72 11.66 -9.13
CA ILE A 18 -4.17 12.89 -8.55
C ILE A 18 -2.92 12.58 -7.73
N TYR A 19 -2.97 11.54 -6.87
CA TYR A 19 -1.81 11.09 -6.12
C TYR A 19 -0.62 10.74 -7.04
N TRP A 20 -0.88 9.98 -8.11
CA TRP A 20 0.16 9.61 -9.06
C TRP A 20 0.76 10.85 -9.76
N ILE A 21 -0.07 11.80 -10.19
CA ILE A 21 0.38 13.06 -10.80
C ILE A 21 1.26 13.85 -9.84
N ILE A 22 0.88 13.97 -8.57
CA ILE A 22 1.68 14.66 -7.55
C ILE A 22 3.05 14.00 -7.39
N ILE A 23 3.10 12.67 -7.32
CA ILE A 23 4.36 11.91 -7.23
C ILE A 23 5.23 12.12 -8.46
N ILE A 24 4.65 12.14 -9.67
CA ILE A 24 5.38 12.44 -10.91
C ILE A 24 5.97 13.85 -10.86
N ILE A 25 5.20 14.87 -10.47
CA ILE A 25 5.67 16.25 -10.39
C ILE A 25 6.83 16.37 -9.39
N LEU A 26 6.72 15.73 -8.23
CA LEU A 26 7.80 15.68 -7.23
C LEU A 26 9.04 14.98 -7.79
N ALA A 27 8.86 13.87 -8.49
CA ALA A 27 9.95 13.11 -9.11
C ALA A 27 10.69 13.95 -10.16
N ILE A 28 9.97 14.64 -11.05
CA ILE A 28 10.55 15.53 -12.06
C ILE A 28 11.31 16.68 -11.39
N THR A 29 10.69 17.33 -10.42
CA THR A 29 11.28 18.48 -9.73
C THR A 29 12.61 18.09 -9.05
N LEU A 30 12.63 16.98 -8.31
CA LEU A 30 13.82 16.50 -7.63
C LEU A 30 14.90 16.00 -8.60
N ALA A 31 14.51 15.30 -9.67
CA ALA A 31 15.44 14.86 -10.71
C ALA A 31 16.13 16.05 -11.41
N LEU A 32 15.37 17.10 -11.72
CA LEU A 32 15.93 18.33 -12.28
C LEU A 32 16.88 19.02 -11.31
N ILE A 33 16.51 19.16 -10.04
CA ILE A 33 17.39 19.75 -9.01
C ILE A 33 18.71 18.98 -8.96
N ILE A 34 18.66 17.65 -8.88
CA ILE A 34 19.86 16.80 -8.82
C ILE A 34 20.70 16.94 -10.08
N PHE A 35 20.07 16.96 -11.26
CA PHE A 35 20.78 17.17 -12.53
C PHE A 35 21.52 18.51 -12.54
N TYR A 36 20.86 19.61 -12.17
CA TYR A 36 21.46 20.95 -12.16
C TYR A 36 22.54 21.11 -11.09
N VAL A 37 22.39 20.47 -9.93
CA VAL A 37 23.42 20.48 -8.88
C VAL A 37 24.64 19.66 -9.29
N ASN A 38 24.46 18.53 -9.97
CA ASN A 38 25.56 17.63 -10.29
C ASN A 38 26.25 17.96 -11.62
N LYS A 39 25.59 18.60 -12.61
CA LYS A 39 26.17 18.81 -13.96
C LYS A 39 27.51 19.56 -13.97
N ASP A 40 27.69 20.52 -13.05
CA ASP A 40 28.88 21.39 -12.99
C ASP A 40 29.74 21.11 -11.75
N LYS A 41 29.44 20.01 -11.03
CA LYS A 41 30.12 19.67 -9.78
C LYS A 41 31.58 19.29 -10.06
N LEU A 42 32.50 19.94 -9.35
CA LEU A 42 33.91 19.53 -9.27
C LEU A 42 34.04 18.38 -8.27
N LEU A 43 34.62 17.29 -8.72
CA LEU A 43 34.98 16.14 -7.89
C LEU A 43 36.26 16.46 -7.11
N ALA A 44 36.50 15.70 -6.04
CA ALA A 44 37.69 15.84 -5.20
C ALA A 44 39.01 15.60 -5.96
N ASP A 45 38.96 14.88 -7.09
CA ASP A 45 40.10 14.66 -8.00
C ASP A 45 40.29 15.77 -9.04
N GLY A 46 39.54 16.88 -8.92
CA GLY A 46 39.58 18.02 -9.84
C GLY A 46 38.85 17.78 -11.17
N LYS A 47 38.28 16.59 -11.40
CA LYS A 47 37.51 16.31 -12.61
C LYS A 47 36.10 16.85 -12.48
N ARG A 48 35.52 17.26 -13.61
CA ARG A 48 34.10 17.61 -13.67
C ARG A 48 33.25 16.35 -13.65
N TYR A 49 32.12 16.42 -12.97
CA TYR A 49 31.10 15.38 -13.02
C TYR A 49 30.69 15.14 -14.49
N LYS A 50 30.71 13.88 -14.93
CA LYS A 50 30.37 13.58 -16.32
C LYS A 50 28.87 13.79 -16.52
N LEU A 51 28.49 14.35 -17.67
CA LEU A 51 27.08 14.52 -18.04
C LEU A 51 26.30 13.20 -17.94
N LYS A 52 26.93 12.09 -18.35
CA LYS A 52 26.41 10.72 -18.24
C LYS A 52 26.08 10.32 -16.79
N GLN A 53 26.95 10.67 -15.83
CA GLN A 53 26.70 10.42 -14.41
C GLN A 53 25.57 11.30 -13.88
N SER A 54 25.52 12.58 -14.25
CA SER A 54 24.43 13.48 -13.85
C SER A 54 23.07 13.00 -14.35
N ASN A 55 23.00 12.58 -15.62
CA ASN A 55 21.79 11.99 -16.21
C ASN A 55 21.38 10.70 -15.49
N SER A 56 22.34 9.82 -15.19
CA SER A 56 22.05 8.62 -14.42
C SER A 56 21.46 8.94 -13.06
N ASP A 57 22.06 9.86 -12.29
CA ASP A 57 21.58 10.19 -10.95
C ASP A 57 20.17 10.78 -10.99
N ALA A 58 19.88 11.64 -11.97
CA ALA A 58 18.55 12.20 -12.17
C ALA A 58 17.51 11.10 -12.47
N LEU A 59 17.83 10.15 -13.34
CA LEU A 59 16.98 9.00 -13.65
C LEU A 59 16.80 8.08 -12.43
N LEU A 60 17.85 7.88 -11.64
CA LEU A 60 17.80 7.09 -10.41
C LEU A 60 16.86 7.74 -9.41
N VAL A 61 17.01 9.03 -9.15
CA VAL A 61 16.16 9.80 -8.22
C VAL A 61 14.72 9.75 -8.69
N PHE A 62 14.47 9.96 -9.98
CA PHE A 62 13.14 9.84 -10.56
C PHE A 62 12.52 8.45 -10.33
N GLY A 63 13.28 7.40 -10.60
CA GLY A 63 12.86 6.01 -10.42
C GLY A 63 12.57 5.67 -8.96
N VAL A 64 13.48 6.04 -8.04
CA VAL A 64 13.35 5.79 -6.60
C VAL A 64 12.13 6.50 -6.01
N ILE A 65 11.87 7.76 -6.37
CA ILE A 65 10.69 8.49 -5.90
C ILE A 65 9.39 7.79 -6.35
N ASN A 66 9.34 7.30 -7.58
CA ASN A 66 8.18 6.55 -8.08
C ASN A 66 8.00 5.21 -7.38
N LEU A 67 9.09 4.48 -7.09
CA LEU A 67 9.06 3.23 -6.31
C LEU A 67 8.53 3.48 -4.90
N VAL A 68 9.11 4.46 -4.20
CA VAL A 68 8.73 4.83 -2.84
C VAL A 68 7.29 5.32 -2.80
N GLY A 69 6.89 6.19 -3.73
CA GLY A 69 5.51 6.65 -3.88
C GLY A 69 4.52 5.51 -4.16
N GLY A 70 4.90 4.54 -4.99
CA GLY A 70 4.12 3.32 -5.23
C GLY A 70 3.91 2.50 -3.96
N ILE A 71 4.97 2.31 -3.17
CA ILE A 71 4.92 1.59 -1.88
C ILE A 71 4.03 2.33 -0.88
N PHE A 72 4.21 3.64 -0.71
CA PHE A 72 3.36 4.44 0.20
C PHE A 72 1.89 4.39 -0.22
N GLY A 73 1.60 4.57 -1.50
CA GLY A 73 0.25 4.47 -2.04
C GLY A 73 -0.38 3.09 -1.80
N PHE A 74 0.41 2.02 -1.94
CA PHE A 74 -0.02 0.66 -1.62
C PHE A 74 -0.34 0.49 -0.13
N LEU A 75 0.54 0.95 0.76
CA LEU A 75 0.37 0.84 2.22
C LEU A 75 -0.85 1.61 2.72
N ILE A 76 -1.04 2.85 2.24
CA ILE A 76 -2.17 3.70 2.60
C ILE A 76 -3.48 3.06 2.12
N ASN A 77 -3.56 2.64 0.86
CA ASN A 77 -4.81 2.10 0.30
C ASN A 77 -5.13 0.68 0.80
N SER A 78 -4.14 -0.05 1.29
CA SER A 78 -4.35 -1.37 1.92
C SER A 78 -4.80 -1.28 3.38
N ASN A 79 -4.93 -0.07 3.95
CA ASN A 79 -5.18 0.13 5.38
C ASN A 79 -4.22 -0.71 6.23
N PHE A 80 -2.97 -0.95 5.79
CA PHE A 80 -2.10 -1.98 6.35
C PHE A 80 -2.01 -1.90 7.88
N PHE A 81 -1.78 -0.70 8.41
CA PHE A 81 -1.69 -0.45 9.85
C PHE A 81 -3.05 -0.49 10.56
N ALA A 82 -4.09 0.11 9.98
CA ALA A 82 -5.42 0.12 10.57
C ALA A 82 -6.03 -1.29 10.61
N ASN A 83 -6.00 -2.03 9.50
CA ASN A 83 -6.52 -3.38 9.43
C ASN A 83 -5.79 -4.32 10.37
N SER A 84 -4.46 -4.23 10.52
CA SER A 84 -3.76 -5.13 11.41
C SER A 84 -4.13 -4.91 12.89
N PHE A 85 -4.23 -3.65 13.32
CA PHE A 85 -4.59 -3.33 14.72
C PHE A 85 -6.07 -3.59 15.02
N PHE A 86 -6.98 -3.17 14.12
CA PHE A 86 -8.41 -3.40 14.30
C PHE A 86 -8.79 -4.88 14.15
N LYS A 87 -8.17 -5.62 13.22
CA LYS A 87 -8.38 -7.08 13.12
C LYS A 87 -7.85 -7.79 14.37
N PHE A 88 -6.71 -7.38 14.91
CA PHE A 88 -6.20 -7.98 16.15
C PHE A 88 -7.17 -7.77 17.32
N ARG A 89 -7.66 -6.54 17.53
CA ARG A 89 -8.63 -6.24 18.59
C ARG A 89 -9.94 -7.02 18.41
N LYS A 90 -10.49 -7.05 17.20
CA LYS A 90 -11.73 -7.77 16.89
C LYS A 90 -11.56 -9.28 16.99
N ASN A 91 -10.44 -9.84 16.56
CA ASN A 91 -10.14 -11.27 16.71
C ASN A 91 -10.05 -11.65 18.18
N ARG A 92 -9.41 -10.83 19.02
CA ARG A 92 -9.36 -11.05 20.48
C ARG A 92 -10.75 -11.03 21.12
N GLU A 93 -11.62 -10.12 20.68
CA GLU A 93 -13.02 -10.07 21.14
C GLU A 93 -13.82 -11.30 20.68
N LYS A 94 -13.61 -11.74 19.43
CA LYS A 94 -14.19 -12.96 18.88
C LYS A 94 -13.74 -14.21 19.63
N ASP A 95 -12.45 -14.31 19.95
CA ASP A 95 -11.89 -15.42 20.73
C ASP A 95 -12.46 -15.44 22.16
N LYS A 96 -12.63 -14.27 22.77
CA LYS A 96 -13.27 -14.13 24.08
C LYS A 96 -14.74 -14.60 24.05
N LEU A 97 -15.52 -14.12 23.08
CA LEU A 97 -16.93 -14.54 22.90
C LEU A 97 -17.02 -16.06 22.68
N LYS A 98 -16.13 -16.62 21.84
CA LYS A 98 -16.07 -18.07 21.60
C LYS A 98 -15.73 -18.86 22.87
N SER A 99 -14.81 -18.37 23.68
CA SER A 99 -14.48 -18.98 24.98
C SER A 99 -15.68 -18.95 25.94
N GLU A 100 -16.37 -17.81 26.05
CA GLU A 100 -17.55 -17.66 26.91
C GLU A 100 -18.72 -18.57 26.47
N ILE A 101 -18.96 -18.69 25.15
CA ILE A 101 -19.95 -19.61 24.58
C ILE A 101 -19.61 -21.06 24.95
N ASN A 102 -18.35 -21.46 24.80
CA ASN A 102 -17.91 -22.83 25.11
C ASN A 102 -18.03 -23.13 26.61
N GLU A 103 -17.65 -22.21 27.49
CA GLU A 103 -17.81 -22.37 28.94
C GLU A 103 -19.28 -22.48 29.36
N LEU A 104 -20.17 -21.71 28.75
CA LEU A 104 -21.61 -21.79 29.03
C LEU A 104 -22.19 -23.12 28.53
N LYS A 105 -21.78 -23.61 27.36
CA LYS A 105 -22.21 -24.91 26.81
C LYS A 105 -21.81 -26.11 27.68
N LEU A 106 -20.71 -26.01 28.43
CA LEU A 106 -20.21 -27.08 29.30
C LEU A 106 -20.91 -27.14 30.67
N LYS A 107 -21.69 -26.11 31.05
CA LYS A 107 -22.37 -26.03 32.36
C LYS A 107 -23.85 -26.44 32.23
N LYS A 108 -24.43 -26.98 33.31
CA LYS A 108 -25.88 -27.25 33.40
C LYS A 108 -26.64 -25.92 33.23
N MET A 109 -27.39 -25.79 32.13
CA MET A 109 -28.02 -24.53 31.74
C MET A 109 -29.36 -24.28 32.43
N THR A 110 -29.44 -23.18 33.18
CA THR A 110 -30.73 -22.57 33.58
C THR A 110 -31.36 -21.78 32.42
N ALA A 111 -32.66 -21.46 32.51
CA ALA A 111 -33.37 -20.68 31.48
C ALA A 111 -32.69 -19.31 31.19
N ILE A 112 -32.16 -18.67 32.24
CA ILE A 112 -31.40 -17.41 32.14
C ILE A 112 -30.08 -17.61 31.38
N GLN A 113 -29.40 -18.73 31.60
CA GLN A 113 -28.16 -19.06 30.89
C GLN A 113 -28.38 -19.40 29.41
N LYS A 114 -29.53 -20.00 29.06
CA LYS A 114 -29.93 -20.20 27.65
C LYS A 114 -30.14 -18.88 26.92
N LEU A 115 -30.82 -17.92 27.57
CA LEU A 115 -30.99 -16.57 27.02
C LEU A 115 -29.64 -15.89 26.78
N ARG A 116 -28.75 -15.94 27.77
CA ARG A 116 -27.39 -15.37 27.66
C ARG A 116 -26.55 -16.02 26.56
N LEU A 117 -26.66 -17.34 26.39
CA LEU A 117 -25.98 -18.06 25.31
C LEU A 117 -26.44 -17.54 23.95
N LYS A 118 -27.75 -17.43 23.74
CA LYS A 118 -28.32 -16.95 22.48
C LYS A 118 -27.84 -15.54 22.14
N THR A 119 -27.80 -14.64 23.13
CA THR A 119 -27.29 -13.28 22.92
C THR A 119 -25.79 -13.25 22.58
N LEU A 120 -25.00 -14.16 23.15
CA LEU A 120 -23.56 -14.27 22.83
C LEU A 120 -23.34 -14.86 21.42
N GLU A 121 -24.14 -15.84 21.02
CA GLU A 121 -24.12 -16.41 19.66
C GLU A 121 -24.53 -15.36 18.61
N GLU A 122 -25.60 -14.59 18.86
CA GLU A 122 -26.01 -13.48 17.98
C GLU A 122 -24.90 -12.44 17.82
N LYS A 123 -24.22 -12.04 18.92
CA LYS A 123 -23.08 -11.12 18.86
C LYS A 123 -21.88 -11.70 18.11
N TYR A 124 -21.61 -12.99 18.27
CA TYR A 124 -20.54 -13.67 17.56
C TYR A 124 -20.82 -13.69 16.05
N ASP A 125 -22.05 -14.02 15.66
CA ASP A 125 -22.47 -14.07 14.25
C ASP A 125 -22.48 -12.68 13.61
N GLU A 126 -22.86 -11.64 14.35
CA GLU A 126 -22.80 -10.25 13.89
C GLU A 126 -21.34 -9.81 13.62
N LEU A 127 -20.42 -10.16 14.53
CA LEU A 127 -18.99 -9.91 14.37
C LEU A 127 -18.39 -10.69 13.20
N ASP A 128 -18.79 -11.95 13.00
CA ASP A 128 -18.28 -12.81 11.93
C ASP A 128 -18.80 -12.39 10.55
N ASN A 129 -20.07 -12.04 10.44
CA ASN A 129 -20.67 -11.62 9.18
C ASN A 129 -20.18 -10.24 8.72
N SER A 130 -19.72 -9.38 9.64
CA SER A 130 -19.07 -8.11 9.28
C SER A 130 -17.82 -8.27 8.40
N HIS A 131 -17.18 -9.46 8.38
CA HIS A 131 -16.00 -9.74 7.55
C HIS A 131 -16.29 -10.09 6.10
N LYS A 132 -17.51 -10.55 5.76
CA LYS A 132 -17.81 -11.04 4.40
C LYS A 132 -17.90 -9.91 3.35
N PHE A 133 -18.02 -8.65 3.78
CA PHE A 133 -18.22 -7.48 2.90
C PHE A 133 -16.97 -6.60 2.69
N GLU A 134 -15.76 -7.04 3.08
CA GLU A 134 -14.54 -6.29 2.76
C GLU A 134 -14.31 -6.26 1.23
N VAL A 135 -14.73 -5.15 0.59
CA VAL A 135 -14.54 -4.90 -0.84
C VAL A 135 -13.05 -4.96 -1.18
N LYS A 136 -12.66 -5.93 -2.02
CA LYS A 136 -11.29 -6.04 -2.55
C LYS A 136 -10.97 -4.79 -3.38
N LYS A 137 -10.32 -3.80 -2.77
CA LYS A 137 -9.83 -2.62 -3.48
C LYS A 137 -8.79 -3.03 -4.50
N ASN A 138 -9.03 -2.74 -5.78
CA ASN A 138 -8.03 -2.94 -6.82
C ASN A 138 -6.82 -2.01 -6.60
N LYS A 139 -5.60 -2.53 -6.78
CA LYS A 139 -4.32 -1.84 -6.49
C LYS A 139 -3.44 -1.66 -7.74
N LEU A 140 -4.00 -1.92 -8.93
CA LEU A 140 -3.27 -1.93 -10.20
C LEU A 140 -2.44 -0.66 -10.45
N ILE A 141 -2.97 0.52 -10.14
CA ILE A 141 -2.27 1.80 -10.38
C ILE A 141 -0.95 1.90 -9.61
N TYR A 142 -0.87 1.37 -8.39
CA TYR A 142 0.35 1.39 -7.59
C TYR A 142 1.38 0.40 -8.12
N TYR A 143 0.94 -0.74 -8.67
CA TYR A 143 1.85 -1.66 -9.36
C TYR A 143 2.40 -1.06 -10.64
N LEU A 144 1.60 -0.28 -11.38
CA LEU A 144 2.08 0.47 -12.54
C LEU A 144 3.11 1.53 -12.13
N MET A 145 2.87 2.27 -11.05
CA MET A 145 3.86 3.21 -10.50
C MET A 145 5.17 2.52 -10.13
N PHE A 146 5.09 1.37 -9.48
CA PHE A 146 6.26 0.58 -9.10
C PHE A 146 7.03 0.09 -10.33
N LEU A 147 6.32 -0.47 -11.32
CA LEU A 147 6.91 -0.93 -12.58
C LEU A 147 7.60 0.22 -13.31
N PHE A 148 6.95 1.39 -13.37
CA PHE A 148 7.51 2.58 -13.99
C PHE A 148 8.80 3.01 -13.30
N GLY A 149 8.80 3.12 -11.97
CA GLY A 149 10.00 3.46 -11.20
C GLY A 149 11.15 2.45 -11.40
N LEU A 150 10.83 1.15 -11.45
CA LEU A 150 11.81 0.08 -11.66
C LEU A 150 12.49 0.20 -13.03
N VAL A 151 11.72 0.50 -14.09
CA VAL A 151 12.27 0.73 -15.44
C VAL A 151 13.28 1.89 -15.43
N PHE A 152 12.97 3.01 -14.77
CA PHE A 152 13.89 4.15 -14.69
C PHE A 152 15.17 3.85 -13.90
N VAL A 153 15.07 3.08 -12.82
CA VAL A 153 16.26 2.62 -12.08
C VAL A 153 17.13 1.71 -12.95
N LEU A 154 16.54 0.79 -13.71
CA LEU A 154 17.29 -0.06 -14.63
C LEU A 154 17.98 0.75 -15.74
N ILE A 155 17.28 1.73 -16.33
CA ILE A 155 17.86 2.63 -17.34
C ILE A 155 19.03 3.43 -16.73
N SER A 156 18.88 3.95 -15.51
CA SER A 156 19.96 4.65 -14.81
C SER A 156 21.20 3.77 -14.67
N LEU A 157 21.05 2.53 -14.23
CA LEU A 157 22.17 1.59 -14.10
C LEU A 157 22.86 1.35 -15.45
N LEU A 158 22.08 1.13 -16.51
CA LEU A 158 22.62 0.97 -17.87
C LEU A 158 23.40 2.22 -18.32
N VAL A 159 22.88 3.41 -18.03
CA VAL A 159 23.54 4.69 -18.36
C VAL A 159 24.82 4.89 -17.56
N VAL A 160 25.07 4.25 -16.42
CA VAL A 160 26.39 4.30 -15.77
C VAL A 160 27.35 3.33 -16.44
N TYR A 161 26.90 2.10 -16.68
CA TYR A 161 27.75 1.00 -17.16
C TYR A 161 28.15 1.12 -18.64
N VAL A 162 27.30 1.67 -19.52
CA VAL A 162 27.54 1.81 -20.98
C VAL A 162 28.14 3.14 -21.32
#